data_AF-A0AAN6P975-F1
#
_entry.id   AF-A0AAN6P975-F1
#
_cell.length_a   1.000
_cell.length_b   1.000
_cell.length_c   1.000
_cell.angle_alpha   90.00
_cell.angle_beta   90.00
_cell.angle_gamma   90.00
#
_symmetry.space_group_name_H-M   'P 1'
#
loop_
_entity.id
_entity.type
_entity.pdbx_description
1 polymer ?
#
loop_
_entity_poly.entity_id
_entity_poly.type
_entity_poly.pdbx_seq_one_letter_code
_entity_poly.pdbx_strand_id
1 'polypeptide(L)'
;MRQNTFNSQKDGRPLSSAGTAPSRSKRRSQIYHSKSQSTRVLVQRLGKKHKGARTTQLESLPSRLVRRDAIECFANNCQKIWEDWTSLLRKTTLPPNVASSDARVTAAFRAVDSVISGKQSTYVLRWLAYVRLMALCDSLKPVVRAERENGEAYRERGDRDVNAVIDIYENALRPSDRRGLRDVILEHRRTGKRVKSLAGPSPLFLLIYSDEAETVIRDFRRTDNRTLALVAAKILQRHPTQFVRFCTRLAEEAEWAIRSNRSANMHDIWNIARRKDNR
;
A
#
# COMPACT_ATOMS: atom_id res chain seq x y z
N MET A 1 19.28 72.25 0.57
CA MET A 1 18.14 72.85 1.31
C MET A 1 17.02 71.81 1.29
N ARG A 2 16.54 71.28 2.42
CA ARG A 2 15.42 71.79 3.29
C ARG A 2 14.11 71.98 2.51
N GLN A 3 12.90 71.54 2.90
CA GLN A 3 12.31 70.70 3.99
C GLN A 3 11.00 70.07 3.43
N ASN A 4 10.37 68.97 3.88
CA ASN A 4 10.40 68.11 5.10
C ASN A 4 9.32 68.35 6.19
N THR A 5 8.08 67.90 5.93
CA THR A 5 6.90 67.75 6.84
C THR A 5 5.97 66.68 6.23
N PHE A 6 5.38 65.64 6.86
CA PHE A 6 5.10 65.22 8.25
C PHE A 6 3.88 65.84 8.97
N ASN A 7 2.83 65.02 9.12
CA ASN A 7 1.86 64.89 10.24
C ASN A 7 1.06 63.59 9.98
N SER A 8 0.91 62.59 10.87
CA SER A 8 0.40 62.54 12.27
C SER A 8 -1.08 62.93 12.40
N GLN A 9 -1.94 62.28 13.21
CA GLN A 9 -1.94 61.00 13.96
C GLN A 9 -3.36 60.82 14.57
N LYS A 10 -3.65 59.71 15.29
CA LYS A 10 -4.76 59.49 16.25
C LYS A 10 -6.16 59.17 15.67
N ASP A 11 -7.05 58.44 16.36
CA ASP A 11 -6.96 57.52 17.52
C ASP A 11 -8.25 56.65 17.54
N GLY A 12 -8.27 55.55 18.31
CA GLY A 12 -9.54 54.97 18.81
C GLY A 12 -9.78 53.46 18.55
N ARG A 13 -9.65 52.65 19.61
CA ARG A 13 -10.42 51.40 19.77
C ARG A 13 -11.68 51.71 20.59
N PRO A 14 -12.71 50.84 20.53
CA PRO A 14 -13.00 50.07 21.75
C PRO A 14 -13.21 48.56 21.52
N LEU A 15 -13.45 47.84 22.62
CA LEU A 15 -13.51 46.38 22.75
C LEU A 15 -14.95 45.83 22.77
N SER A 16 -15.08 44.51 22.56
CA SER A 16 -16.20 43.63 22.99
C SER A 16 -17.52 43.75 22.19
N SER A 17 -18.34 42.70 21.98
CA SER A 17 -18.31 41.29 22.45
C SER A 17 -19.09 40.32 21.52
N ALA A 18 -18.91 39.01 21.77
CA ALA A 18 -19.87 37.90 21.59
C ALA A 18 -20.64 37.72 20.26
N GLY A 19 -20.26 36.69 19.50
CA GLY A 19 -21.04 36.14 18.38
C GLY A 19 -20.73 34.66 18.14
N THR A 20 -21.43 33.77 18.83
CA THR A 20 -21.16 32.31 18.85
C THR A 20 -21.46 31.64 17.50
N ALA A 21 -20.45 31.02 16.87
CA ALA A 21 -20.62 30.21 15.66
C ALA A 21 -20.29 28.72 15.95
N PRO A 22 -21.14 27.75 15.55
CA PRO A 22 -21.09 26.39 16.10
C PRO A 22 -20.00 25.49 15.51
N SER A 23 -19.54 24.55 16.34
CA SER A 23 -18.51 23.57 16.01
C SER A 23 -18.84 22.66 14.81
N ARG A 24 -18.00 22.70 13.76
CA ARG A 24 -18.00 21.67 12.70
C ARG A 24 -17.25 20.42 13.16
N SER A 25 -17.90 19.63 14.01
CA SER A 25 -17.56 18.21 14.16
C SER A 25 -18.00 17.41 12.92
N LYS A 26 -17.59 16.13 12.83
CA LYS A 26 -17.98 15.12 11.82
C LYS A 26 -17.45 15.30 10.38
N ARG A 27 -16.18 14.94 10.15
CA ARG A 27 -15.68 14.50 8.81
C ARG A 27 -14.59 13.39 8.86
N ARG A 28 -14.72 12.40 9.75
CA ARG A 28 -13.83 11.22 9.80
C ARG A 28 -14.51 9.84 9.73
N SER A 29 -15.84 9.75 9.82
CA SER A 29 -16.58 8.47 9.89
C SER A 29 -17.04 7.89 8.54
N GLN A 30 -17.07 8.67 7.45
CA GLN A 30 -17.64 8.20 6.16
C GLN A 30 -16.70 7.33 5.30
N ILE A 31 -15.38 7.35 5.53
CA ILE A 31 -14.41 6.63 4.68
C ILE A 31 -14.51 5.10 4.83
N TYR A 32 -14.93 4.62 6.02
CA TYR A 32 -14.98 3.20 6.32
C TYR A 32 -16.21 2.45 5.78
N HIS A 33 -17.33 3.14 5.50
CA HIS A 33 -18.53 2.50 4.93
C HIS A 33 -18.53 2.40 3.39
N SER A 34 -17.79 3.28 2.70
CA SER A 34 -17.73 3.29 1.23
C SER A 34 -17.03 2.05 0.65
N LYS A 35 -15.93 1.59 1.28
CA LYS A 35 -15.12 0.48 0.75
C LYS A 35 -15.88 -0.86 0.73
N SER A 36 -16.70 -1.18 1.74
CA SER A 36 -17.43 -2.48 1.78
C SER A 36 -18.58 -2.54 0.77
N GLN A 37 -19.27 -1.42 0.50
CA GLN A 37 -20.25 -1.32 -0.58
C GLN A 37 -19.59 -1.49 -1.96
N SER A 38 -18.43 -0.84 -2.18
CA SER A 38 -17.65 -0.99 -3.42
C SER A 38 -17.28 -2.46 -3.70
N THR A 39 -16.82 -3.21 -2.69
CA THR A 39 -16.52 -4.64 -2.83
C THR A 39 -17.75 -5.49 -3.18
N ARG A 40 -18.93 -5.21 -2.60
CA ARG A 40 -20.17 -5.91 -2.96
C ARG A 40 -20.59 -5.64 -4.41
N VAL A 41 -20.52 -4.39 -4.85
CA VAL A 41 -20.83 -3.98 -6.24
C VAL A 41 -19.85 -4.61 -7.23
N LEU A 42 -18.55 -4.69 -6.88
CA LEU A 42 -17.54 -5.32 -7.72
C LEU A 42 -17.82 -6.82 -7.92
N VAL A 43 -18.14 -7.55 -6.84
CA VAL A 43 -18.50 -8.98 -6.93
C VAL A 43 -19.75 -9.20 -7.80
N GLN A 44 -20.80 -8.39 -7.62
CA GLN A 44 -22.03 -8.49 -8.41
C GLN A 44 -21.82 -8.15 -9.90
N ARG A 45 -21.02 -7.12 -10.23
CA ARG A 45 -20.74 -6.73 -11.62
C ARG A 45 -19.82 -7.71 -12.35
N LEU A 46 -18.85 -8.31 -11.66
CA LEU A 46 -17.88 -9.20 -12.28
C LEU A 46 -18.35 -10.66 -12.38
N GLY A 47 -19.24 -11.12 -11.48
CA GLY A 47 -19.73 -12.51 -11.41
C GLY A 47 -20.62 -12.94 -12.58
N LYS A 48 -21.33 -12.02 -13.24
CA LYS A 48 -22.30 -12.33 -14.32
C LYS A 48 -21.70 -12.92 -15.63
N LYS A 49 -20.39 -13.20 -15.71
CA LYS A 49 -19.68 -13.49 -16.98
C LYS A 49 -18.99 -14.87 -17.10
N HIS A 50 -19.21 -15.80 -16.17
CA HIS A 50 -18.62 -17.15 -16.24
C HIS A 50 -19.69 -18.25 -16.21
N LYS A 51 -19.74 -19.09 -17.26
CA LYS A 51 -20.63 -20.26 -17.37
C LYS A 51 -19.98 -21.54 -16.82
N GLY A 52 -20.81 -22.43 -16.26
CA GLY A 52 -20.55 -23.87 -16.14
C GLY A 52 -19.37 -24.26 -15.24
N ALA A 53 -18.29 -24.77 -15.85
CA ALA A 53 -17.20 -25.43 -15.12
C ALA A 53 -16.23 -24.47 -14.39
N ARG A 54 -15.97 -23.27 -14.94
CA ARG A 54 -15.10 -22.27 -14.26
C ARG A 54 -15.73 -21.75 -12.97
N THR A 55 -17.06 -21.72 -12.88
CA THR A 55 -17.80 -21.33 -11.68
C THR A 55 -17.52 -22.27 -10.50
N THR A 56 -17.53 -23.58 -10.71
CA THR A 56 -17.27 -24.58 -9.64
C THR A 56 -15.84 -24.51 -9.10
N GLN A 57 -14.85 -24.28 -9.98
CA GLN A 57 -13.48 -23.97 -9.54
C GLN A 57 -13.42 -22.63 -8.78
N LEU A 58 -14.16 -21.61 -9.21
CA LEU A 58 -14.19 -20.29 -8.58
C LEU A 58 -14.93 -20.25 -7.22
N GLU A 59 -15.82 -21.20 -6.94
CA GLU A 59 -16.44 -21.36 -5.61
C GLU A 59 -15.56 -22.12 -4.61
N SER A 60 -14.75 -23.07 -5.10
CA SER A 60 -13.86 -23.90 -4.28
C SER A 60 -12.47 -23.29 -4.04
N LEU A 61 -11.99 -22.40 -4.93
CA LEU A 61 -10.69 -21.74 -4.77
C LEU A 61 -10.56 -20.93 -3.46
N PRO A 62 -11.54 -20.11 -3.02
CA PRO A 62 -11.45 -19.36 -1.76
C PRO A 62 -11.08 -20.22 -0.54
N SER A 63 -11.64 -21.43 -0.42
CA SER A 63 -11.40 -22.36 0.69
C SER A 63 -10.07 -23.11 0.62
N ARG A 64 -9.37 -23.03 -0.52
CA ARG A 64 -8.02 -23.59 -0.69
C ARG A 64 -6.93 -22.54 -0.47
N LEU A 65 -7.17 -21.31 -0.91
CA LEU A 65 -6.23 -20.20 -0.75
C LEU A 65 -6.14 -19.69 0.69
N VAL A 66 -7.15 -19.96 1.53
CA VAL A 66 -7.17 -19.55 2.95
C VAL A 66 -6.80 -20.74 3.82
N ARG A 67 -5.92 -20.52 4.79
CA ARG A 67 -5.52 -21.51 5.79
C ARG A 67 -6.70 -21.92 6.66
N ARG A 68 -6.78 -23.21 7.02
CA ARG A 68 -7.79 -23.71 7.97
C ARG A 68 -7.61 -23.11 9.37
N ASP A 69 -6.36 -22.91 9.78
CA ASP A 69 -5.90 -22.32 11.04
C ASP A 69 -5.65 -20.79 10.93
N ALA A 70 -6.20 -20.10 9.93
CA ALA A 70 -5.80 -18.73 9.56
C ALA A 70 -5.72 -17.73 10.72
N ILE A 71 -6.65 -17.76 11.68
CA ILE A 71 -6.68 -16.83 12.81
C ILE A 71 -5.65 -17.19 13.88
N GLU A 72 -5.45 -18.48 14.14
CA GLU A 72 -4.44 -18.98 15.09
C GLU A 72 -3.03 -18.78 14.54
N CYS A 73 -2.80 -19.14 13.28
CA CYS A 73 -1.56 -18.85 12.57
C CYS A 73 -1.26 -17.34 12.54
N PHE A 74 -2.28 -16.50 12.33
CA PHE A 74 -2.13 -15.05 12.42
C PHE A 74 -1.66 -14.65 13.83
N ALA A 75 -2.36 -15.08 14.88
CA ALA A 75 -2.01 -14.73 16.26
C ALA A 75 -0.56 -15.14 16.61
N ASN A 76 -0.19 -16.38 16.28
CA ASN A 76 1.12 -16.96 16.60
C ASN A 76 2.29 -16.33 15.81
N ASN A 77 2.02 -15.72 14.64
CA ASN A 77 3.07 -15.13 13.78
C ASN A 77 3.01 -13.59 13.71
N CYS A 78 1.99 -12.95 14.29
CA CYS A 78 1.73 -11.52 14.16
C CYS A 78 2.95 -10.66 14.55
N GLN A 79 3.62 -10.98 15.66
CA GLN A 79 4.79 -10.22 16.13
C GLN A 79 5.97 -10.31 15.17
N LYS A 80 6.37 -11.52 14.75
CA LYS A 80 7.49 -11.69 13.81
C LYS A 80 7.21 -10.98 12.49
N ILE A 81 6.00 -11.12 11.95
CA ILE A 81 5.63 -10.46 10.71
C ILE A 81 5.50 -8.93 10.87
N TRP A 82 5.13 -8.44 12.06
CA TRP A 82 5.18 -7.02 12.39
C TRP A 82 6.61 -6.47 12.37
N GLU A 83 7.56 -7.19 12.96
CA GLU A 83 8.99 -6.84 12.97
C GLU A 83 9.56 -6.85 11.54
N ASP A 84 9.29 -7.91 10.77
CA ASP A 84 9.65 -8.01 9.35
C ASP A 84 9.05 -6.86 8.52
N TRP A 85 7.76 -6.57 8.69
CA TRP A 85 7.06 -5.50 7.97
C TRP A 85 7.58 -4.11 8.32
N THR A 86 7.79 -3.82 9.61
CA THR A 86 8.33 -2.51 10.04
C THR A 86 9.80 -2.34 9.64
N SER A 87 10.59 -3.41 9.66
CA SER A 87 11.97 -3.43 9.13
C SER A 87 12.00 -3.11 7.64
N LEU A 88 11.12 -3.75 6.84
CA LEU A 88 10.96 -3.45 5.42
C LEU A 88 10.47 -2.02 5.19
N LEU A 89 9.48 -1.54 5.96
CA LEU A 89 8.98 -0.16 5.86
C LEU A 89 10.08 0.87 6.15
N ARG A 90 10.93 0.67 7.16
CA ARG A 90 12.05 1.58 7.47
C ARG A 90 13.00 1.75 6.29
N LYS A 91 13.35 0.65 5.62
CA LYS A 91 14.28 0.64 4.47
C LYS A 91 13.68 1.22 3.18
N THR A 92 12.36 1.40 3.12
CA THR A 92 11.63 1.66 1.87
C THR A 92 10.65 2.82 1.95
N THR A 93 10.48 3.46 3.11
CA THR A 93 9.64 4.66 3.26
C THR A 93 10.42 5.87 2.79
N LEU A 94 9.98 6.41 1.66
CA LEU A 94 10.55 7.60 1.08
C LEU A 94 9.97 8.86 1.77
N PRO A 95 10.77 9.93 1.94
CA PRO A 95 10.26 11.20 2.43
C PRO A 95 9.29 11.83 1.42
N PRO A 96 8.42 12.76 1.85
CA PRO A 96 7.65 13.58 0.92
C PRO A 96 8.59 14.37 0.00
N ASN A 97 8.15 14.60 -1.25
CA ASN A 97 8.87 15.39 -2.26
C ASN A 97 10.29 14.87 -2.58
N VAL A 98 10.52 13.56 -2.43
CA VAL A 98 11.76 12.93 -2.92
C VAL A 98 11.81 13.01 -4.46
N ALA A 99 12.98 13.35 -5.01
CA ALA A 99 13.22 13.25 -6.46
C ALA A 99 13.36 11.77 -6.86
N SER A 100 12.99 11.42 -8.09
CA SER A 100 13.05 10.05 -8.60
C SER A 100 14.49 9.53 -8.77
N SER A 101 15.44 10.46 -8.92
CA SER A 101 16.89 10.22 -9.00
C SER A 101 17.58 10.04 -7.64
N ASP A 102 16.88 10.27 -6.53
CA ASP A 102 17.46 10.25 -5.18
C ASP A 102 18.00 8.86 -4.80
N ALA A 103 19.18 8.82 -4.16
CA ALA A 103 19.82 7.58 -3.74
C ALA A 103 18.93 6.72 -2.82
N ARG A 104 18.00 7.34 -2.06
CA ARG A 104 17.01 6.66 -1.22
C ARG A 104 15.97 5.89 -2.04
N VAL A 105 15.62 6.36 -3.24
CA VAL A 105 14.75 5.62 -4.18
C VAL A 105 15.47 4.35 -4.65
N THR A 106 16.74 4.47 -5.04
CA THR A 106 17.59 3.33 -5.40
C THR A 106 17.72 2.34 -4.24
N ALA A 107 18.00 2.82 -3.03
CA ALA A 107 18.12 1.99 -1.83
C ALA A 107 16.80 1.26 -1.49
N ALA A 108 15.65 1.93 -1.62
CA ALA A 108 14.35 1.35 -1.39
C ALA A 108 14.03 0.20 -2.38
N PHE A 109 14.34 0.38 -3.67
CA PHE A 109 14.19 -0.69 -4.66
C PHE A 109 15.08 -1.89 -4.36
N ARG A 110 16.37 -1.67 -4.05
CA ARG A 110 17.30 -2.74 -3.64
C ARG A 110 16.82 -3.50 -2.40
N ALA A 111 16.33 -2.77 -1.39
CA ALA A 111 15.83 -3.38 -0.17
C ALA A 111 14.62 -4.29 -0.44
N VAL A 112 13.66 -3.86 -1.26
CA VAL A 112 12.53 -4.69 -1.68
C VAL A 112 12.99 -5.90 -2.51
N ASP A 113 13.88 -5.69 -3.48
CA ASP A 113 14.35 -6.76 -4.37
C ASP A 113 15.11 -7.85 -3.62
N SER A 114 15.99 -7.46 -2.69
CA SER A 114 16.75 -8.39 -1.85
C SER A 114 15.86 -9.34 -1.04
N VAL A 115 14.64 -8.90 -0.70
CA VAL A 115 13.64 -9.73 -0.03
C VAL A 115 12.88 -10.61 -1.02
N ILE A 116 12.48 -10.08 -2.18
CA ILE A 116 11.75 -10.87 -3.19
C ILE A 116 12.62 -12.00 -3.74
N SER A 117 13.87 -11.69 -4.08
CA SER A 117 14.89 -12.58 -4.65
C SER A 117 15.58 -13.44 -3.58
N GLY A 118 15.36 -13.15 -2.29
CA GLY A 118 16.03 -13.79 -1.16
C GLY A 118 15.58 -15.24 -0.92
N LYS A 119 16.51 -16.20 -1.06
CA LYS A 119 16.25 -17.63 -0.79
C LYS A 119 15.78 -17.92 0.64
N GLN A 120 16.20 -17.11 1.62
CA GLN A 120 15.87 -17.26 3.04
C GLN A 120 14.56 -16.55 3.44
N SER A 121 13.90 -15.83 2.52
CA SER A 121 12.71 -15.06 2.84
C SER A 121 11.44 -15.91 2.81
N THR A 122 10.68 -15.89 3.91
CA THR A 122 9.36 -16.55 4.01
C THR A 122 8.42 -16.06 2.90
N TYR A 123 7.46 -16.89 2.48
CA TYR A 123 6.53 -16.49 1.41
C TYR A 123 5.73 -15.24 1.78
N VAL A 124 5.29 -15.13 3.05
CA VAL A 124 4.59 -13.96 3.59
C VAL A 124 5.46 -12.71 3.47
N LEU A 125 6.73 -12.77 3.86
CA LEU A 125 7.64 -11.64 3.75
C LEU A 125 7.91 -11.26 2.28
N ARG A 126 8.08 -12.24 1.38
CA ARG A 126 8.18 -12.01 -0.08
C ARG A 126 6.91 -11.32 -0.62
N TRP A 127 5.74 -11.68 -0.13
CA TRP A 127 4.49 -11.02 -0.51
C TRP A 127 4.34 -9.61 0.05
N LEU A 128 4.78 -9.35 1.29
CA LEU A 128 4.83 -8.00 1.85
C LEU A 128 5.79 -7.10 1.04
N ALA A 129 6.93 -7.65 0.60
CA ALA A 129 7.85 -6.99 -0.33
C ALA A 129 7.19 -6.72 -1.69
N TYR A 130 6.41 -7.65 -2.24
CA TYR A 130 5.61 -7.41 -3.45
C TYR A 130 4.55 -6.30 -3.30
N VAL A 131 3.86 -6.21 -2.16
CA VAL A 131 2.94 -5.08 -1.88
C VAL A 131 3.73 -3.78 -1.79
N ARG A 132 4.90 -3.79 -1.13
CA ARG A 132 5.77 -2.62 -1.00
C ARG A 132 6.35 -2.16 -2.34
N LEU A 133 6.75 -3.08 -3.23
CA LEU A 133 7.15 -2.80 -4.60
C LEU A 133 6.07 -2.02 -5.34
N MET A 134 4.83 -2.50 -5.27
CA MET A 134 3.70 -1.84 -5.92
C MET A 134 3.39 -0.48 -5.28
N ALA A 135 3.55 -0.32 -3.97
CA ALA A 135 3.40 0.98 -3.30
C ALA A 135 4.47 1.98 -3.76
N LEU A 136 5.74 1.58 -3.83
CA LEU A 136 6.85 2.39 -4.38
C LEU A 136 6.61 2.79 -5.83
N CYS A 137 6.24 1.83 -6.69
CA CYS A 137 5.91 2.10 -8.08
C CYS A 137 4.71 3.05 -8.24
N ASP A 138 3.74 3.00 -7.33
CA ASP A 138 2.56 3.88 -7.38
C ASP A 138 2.88 5.28 -6.83
N SER A 139 3.77 5.42 -5.84
CA SER A 139 4.19 6.73 -5.31
C SER A 139 5.15 7.49 -6.23
N LEU A 140 5.96 6.79 -7.04
CA LEU A 140 6.93 7.44 -7.94
C LEU A 140 6.30 7.95 -9.25
N LYS A 141 5.19 7.38 -9.72
CA LYS A 141 4.49 7.86 -10.93
C LYS A 141 4.18 9.37 -10.91
N PRO A 142 3.56 9.95 -9.86
CA PRO A 142 3.30 11.39 -9.82
C PRO A 142 4.57 12.22 -9.70
N VAL A 143 5.62 11.71 -9.04
CA VAL A 143 6.94 12.38 -8.95
C VAL A 143 7.56 12.50 -10.35
N VAL A 144 7.75 11.35 -11.02
CA VAL A 144 8.29 11.28 -12.39
C VAL A 144 7.46 12.12 -13.37
N ARG A 145 6.14 12.19 -13.18
CA ARG A 145 5.28 13.07 -13.99
C ARG A 145 5.59 14.55 -13.74
N ALA A 146 5.67 14.99 -12.49
CA ALA A 146 5.97 16.39 -12.15
C ALA A 146 7.35 16.81 -12.67
N GLU A 147 8.38 15.96 -12.50
CA GLU A 147 9.73 16.20 -13.04
C GLU A 147 9.70 16.37 -14.58
N ARG A 148 8.91 15.55 -15.29
CA ARG A 148 8.70 15.67 -16.75
C ARG A 148 7.96 16.95 -17.14
N GLU A 149 6.93 17.33 -16.37
CA GLU A 149 6.15 18.54 -16.60
C GLU A 149 6.98 19.81 -16.36
N ASN A 150 7.97 19.75 -15.44
CA ASN A 150 8.95 20.80 -15.18
C ASN A 150 10.12 20.82 -16.19
N GLY A 151 10.24 19.84 -17.09
CA GLY A 151 11.36 19.73 -18.03
C GLY A 151 12.65 19.13 -17.46
N GLU A 152 12.61 18.58 -16.24
CA GLU A 152 13.76 17.98 -15.55
C GLU A 152 14.14 16.58 -16.11
N ALA A 153 13.25 15.97 -16.91
CA ALA A 153 13.45 14.66 -17.52
C ALA A 153 13.07 14.65 -19.02
N TYR A 154 13.96 14.10 -19.85
CA TYR A 154 13.76 13.96 -21.31
C TYR A 154 12.58 13.04 -21.66
N ARG A 155 11.97 13.27 -22.83
CA ARG A 155 10.82 12.52 -23.33
C ARG A 155 11.06 11.95 -24.73
N GLU A 156 11.10 10.63 -24.83
CA GLU A 156 10.78 9.96 -26.10
C GLU A 156 9.26 9.88 -26.33
N ARG A 157 8.85 10.01 -27.59
CA ARG A 157 7.43 10.07 -27.97
C ARG A 157 6.79 8.69 -27.85
N GLY A 158 6.02 8.49 -26.78
CA GLY A 158 5.30 7.24 -26.49
C GLY A 158 5.62 6.65 -25.12
N ASP A 159 6.66 7.18 -24.45
CA ASP A 159 7.05 6.68 -23.14
C ASP A 159 6.06 7.06 -22.02
N ARG A 160 5.72 6.08 -21.18
CA ARG A 160 4.70 6.22 -20.12
C ARG A 160 5.38 6.34 -18.76
N ASP A 161 4.77 7.04 -17.80
CA ASP A 161 5.27 7.13 -16.41
C ASP A 161 5.59 5.76 -15.78
N VAL A 162 4.90 4.71 -16.24
CA VAL A 162 5.10 3.31 -15.85
C VAL A 162 6.46 2.74 -16.29
N ASN A 163 7.00 3.19 -17.43
CA ASN A 163 8.27 2.75 -18.00
C ASN A 163 9.43 3.42 -17.27
N ALA A 164 9.45 4.74 -17.12
CA ALA A 164 10.46 5.41 -16.31
C ALA A 164 10.56 4.85 -14.87
N VAL A 165 9.44 4.45 -14.26
CA VAL A 165 9.47 3.73 -12.96
C VAL A 165 10.05 2.31 -13.06
N ILE A 166 9.93 1.61 -14.20
CA ILE A 166 10.69 0.39 -14.48
C ILE A 166 12.18 0.73 -14.64
N ASP A 167 12.53 1.76 -15.39
CA ASP A 167 13.92 2.13 -15.71
C ASP A 167 14.68 2.59 -14.45
N ILE A 168 14.02 3.29 -13.53
CA ILE A 168 14.55 3.62 -12.19
C ILE A 168 14.83 2.33 -11.39
N TYR A 169 13.90 1.38 -11.38
CA TYR A 169 14.09 0.10 -10.71
C TYR A 169 15.22 -0.72 -11.37
N GLU A 170 15.29 -0.74 -12.70
CA GLU A 170 16.33 -1.42 -13.46
C GLU A 170 17.73 -0.83 -13.16
N ASN A 171 17.84 0.50 -13.16
CA ASN A 171 19.06 1.20 -12.79
C ASN A 171 19.41 1.05 -11.30
N ALA A 172 18.42 0.89 -10.41
CA ALA A 172 18.68 0.64 -9.00
C ALA A 172 19.41 -0.70 -8.79
N LEU A 173 19.07 -1.75 -9.55
CA LEU A 173 19.62 -3.09 -9.35
C LEU A 173 21.07 -3.27 -9.85
N ARG A 174 21.56 -2.42 -10.76
CA ARG A 174 22.94 -2.43 -11.33
C ARG A 174 23.61 -3.83 -11.40
N PRO A 175 23.04 -4.84 -12.08
CA PRO A 175 23.73 -6.11 -12.26
C PRO A 175 24.86 -5.99 -13.29
N SER A 176 25.86 -6.85 -13.16
CA SER A 176 26.98 -7.01 -14.09
C SER A 176 26.54 -7.53 -15.46
N ASP A 177 25.39 -8.22 -15.53
CA ASP A 177 24.70 -8.57 -16.78
C ASP A 177 23.25 -8.03 -16.71
N ARG A 178 22.87 -7.22 -17.69
CA ARG A 178 21.51 -6.66 -17.83
C ARG A 178 20.55 -7.59 -18.59
N ARG A 179 21.04 -8.67 -19.20
CA ARG A 179 20.24 -9.57 -20.03
C ARG A 179 19.13 -10.23 -19.20
N GLY A 180 17.87 -10.06 -19.61
CA GLY A 180 16.70 -10.60 -18.92
C GLY A 180 16.27 -9.86 -17.63
N LEU A 181 17.04 -8.88 -17.14
CA LEU A 181 16.70 -8.11 -15.93
C LEU A 181 15.32 -7.44 -16.03
N ARG A 182 15.03 -6.85 -17.20
CA ARG A 182 13.75 -6.18 -17.46
C ARG A 182 12.56 -7.15 -17.41
N ASP A 183 12.74 -8.39 -17.85
CA ASP A 183 11.71 -9.44 -17.77
C ASP A 183 11.47 -9.86 -16.31
N VAL A 184 12.54 -10.01 -15.51
CA VAL A 184 12.43 -10.27 -14.06
C VAL A 184 11.67 -9.15 -13.36
N ILE A 185 11.98 -7.88 -13.65
CA ILE A 185 11.27 -6.71 -13.11
C ILE A 185 9.80 -6.69 -13.54
N LEU A 186 9.50 -6.96 -14.81
CA LEU A 186 8.14 -7.05 -15.30
C LEU A 186 7.36 -8.17 -14.58
N GLU A 187 8.00 -9.31 -14.34
CA GLU A 187 7.43 -10.44 -13.60
C GLU A 187 7.20 -10.12 -12.12
N HIS A 188 8.14 -9.43 -11.48
CA HIS A 188 7.98 -8.93 -10.11
C HIS A 188 6.77 -7.99 -10.00
N ARG A 189 6.56 -7.12 -10.99
CA ARG A 189 5.40 -6.21 -11.04
C ARG A 189 4.09 -6.92 -11.41
N ARG A 190 4.11 -7.97 -12.23
CA ARG A 190 2.93 -8.83 -12.48
C ARG A 190 2.52 -9.55 -11.20
N THR A 191 3.48 -10.18 -10.52
CA THR A 191 3.30 -10.84 -9.22
C THR A 191 2.79 -9.84 -8.17
N GLY A 192 3.42 -8.67 -8.08
CA GLY A 192 3.03 -7.60 -7.15
C GLY A 192 1.59 -7.13 -7.30
N LYS A 193 1.08 -6.98 -8.54
CA LYS A 193 -0.34 -6.64 -8.77
C LYS A 193 -1.29 -7.71 -8.27
N ARG A 194 -0.93 -8.99 -8.41
CA ARG A 194 -1.72 -10.14 -7.94
C ARG A 194 -1.74 -10.21 -6.42
N VAL A 195 -0.58 -10.14 -5.78
CA VAL A 195 -0.45 -10.09 -4.32
C VAL A 195 -1.19 -8.88 -3.73
N LYS A 196 -1.02 -7.67 -4.31
CA LYS A 196 -1.75 -6.45 -3.89
C LYS A 196 -3.28 -6.60 -4.01
N SER A 197 -3.77 -7.41 -4.95
CA SER A 197 -5.19 -7.71 -5.09
C SER A 197 -5.69 -8.65 -3.98
N LEU A 198 -4.88 -9.64 -3.55
CA LEU A 198 -5.19 -10.52 -2.42
C LEU A 198 -5.11 -9.83 -1.05
N ALA A 199 -4.18 -8.88 -0.88
CA ALA A 199 -4.05 -8.07 0.34
C ALA A 199 -5.32 -7.25 0.64
N GLY A 200 -6.08 -6.88 -0.40
CA GLY A 200 -7.30 -6.10 -0.25
C GLY A 200 -7.04 -4.78 0.50
N PRO A 201 -7.64 -4.55 1.67
CA PRO A 201 -7.45 -3.31 2.42
C PRO A 201 -6.15 -3.23 3.24
N SER A 202 -5.42 -4.34 3.46
CA SER A 202 -4.21 -4.34 4.30
C SER A 202 -3.16 -5.34 3.85
N PRO A 203 -1.85 -4.98 3.80
CA PRO A 203 -0.78 -5.95 3.59
C PRO A 203 -0.79 -7.07 4.64
N LEU A 204 -1.22 -6.80 5.88
CA LEU A 204 -1.29 -7.81 6.95
C LEU A 204 -2.48 -8.77 6.79
N PHE A 205 -3.42 -8.53 5.87
CA PHE A 205 -4.43 -9.52 5.52
C PHE A 205 -3.83 -10.72 4.77
N LEU A 206 -2.60 -10.61 4.26
CA LEU A 206 -1.91 -11.69 3.54
C LEU A 206 -1.56 -12.90 4.40
N LEU A 207 -1.52 -12.77 5.74
CA LEU A 207 -1.15 -13.85 6.66
C LEU A 207 -2.17 -15.00 6.72
N ILE A 208 -3.42 -14.76 6.31
CA ILE A 208 -4.47 -15.81 6.31
C ILE A 208 -4.31 -16.81 5.17
N TYR A 209 -3.48 -16.49 4.17
CA TYR A 209 -3.38 -17.27 2.94
C TYR A 209 -2.40 -18.43 3.10
N SER A 210 -2.75 -19.57 2.50
CA SER A 210 -1.92 -20.77 2.44
C SER A 210 -0.72 -20.60 1.51
N ASP A 211 0.24 -21.51 1.63
CA ASP A 211 1.30 -21.75 0.65
C ASP A 211 0.75 -22.15 -0.72
N GLU A 212 -0.37 -22.89 -0.78
CA GLU A 212 -1.11 -23.17 -2.03
C GLU A 212 -1.40 -21.86 -2.82
N ALA A 213 -1.69 -20.77 -2.13
CA ALA A 213 -1.94 -19.48 -2.77
C ALA A 213 -0.68 -18.88 -3.43
N GLU A 214 0.54 -19.24 -2.99
CA GLU A 214 1.77 -18.84 -3.70
C GLU A 214 1.82 -19.49 -5.09
N THR A 215 1.42 -20.77 -5.20
CA THR A 215 1.39 -21.48 -6.49
C THR A 215 0.40 -20.81 -7.46
N VAL A 216 -0.78 -20.42 -6.97
CA VAL A 216 -1.82 -19.75 -7.78
C VAL A 216 -1.36 -18.34 -8.20
N ILE A 217 -0.67 -17.60 -7.34
CA ILE A 217 -0.10 -16.28 -7.66
C ILE A 217 1.03 -16.36 -8.70
N ARG A 218 1.77 -17.48 -8.76
CA ARG A 218 2.81 -17.74 -9.77
C ARG A 218 2.25 -18.32 -11.08
N ASP A 219 1.08 -18.97 -11.06
CA ASP A 219 0.46 -19.47 -12.30
C ASP A 219 -0.40 -18.38 -12.97
N PHE A 220 0.24 -17.59 -13.83
CA PHE A 220 -0.43 -16.53 -14.61
C PHE A 220 -1.27 -17.08 -15.78
N ARG A 221 -1.04 -18.34 -16.18
CA ARG A 221 -1.75 -18.98 -17.30
C ARG A 221 -3.11 -19.53 -16.86
N ARG A 222 -3.21 -20.04 -15.63
CA ARG A 222 -4.46 -20.62 -15.08
C ARG A 222 -5.35 -19.64 -14.34
N THR A 223 -4.86 -18.50 -13.85
CA THR A 223 -5.70 -17.55 -13.09
C THR A 223 -5.36 -16.10 -13.43
N ASP A 224 -6.24 -15.44 -14.18
CA ASP A 224 -6.09 -14.01 -14.47
C ASP A 224 -6.30 -13.12 -13.22
N ASN A 225 -5.84 -11.87 -13.29
CA ASN A 225 -5.90 -10.94 -12.15
C ASN A 225 -7.34 -10.57 -11.75
N ARG A 226 -8.31 -10.66 -12.67
CA ARG A 226 -9.73 -10.35 -12.41
C ARG A 226 -10.38 -11.47 -11.60
N THR A 227 -10.05 -12.71 -11.94
CA THR A 227 -10.44 -13.93 -11.23
C THR A 227 -9.84 -13.92 -9.83
N LEU A 228 -8.55 -13.57 -9.69
CA LEU A 228 -7.90 -13.46 -8.40
C LEU A 228 -8.50 -12.34 -7.52
N ALA A 229 -8.82 -11.17 -8.09
CA ALA A 229 -9.50 -10.08 -7.38
C ALA A 229 -10.92 -10.44 -6.94
N LEU A 230 -11.66 -11.21 -7.75
CA LEU A 230 -12.96 -11.78 -7.36
C LEU A 230 -12.84 -12.73 -6.16
N VAL A 231 -11.82 -13.58 -6.16
CA VAL A 231 -11.56 -14.52 -5.06
C VAL A 231 -11.12 -13.80 -3.80
N ALA A 232 -10.23 -12.81 -3.89
CA ALA A 232 -9.88 -11.92 -2.78
C ALA A 232 -11.12 -11.25 -2.17
N ALA A 233 -12.02 -10.73 -3.00
CA ALA A 233 -13.26 -10.10 -2.55
C ALA A 233 -14.21 -11.09 -1.86
N LYS A 234 -14.31 -12.34 -2.34
CA LYS A 234 -15.07 -13.40 -1.67
C LYS A 234 -14.46 -13.80 -0.33
N ILE A 235 -13.14 -13.96 -0.26
CA ILE A 235 -12.40 -14.23 0.98
C ILE A 235 -12.67 -13.12 2.00
N LEU A 236 -12.46 -11.86 1.59
CA LEU A 236 -12.70 -10.69 2.43
C LEU A 236 -14.15 -10.60 2.98
N GLN A 237 -15.14 -11.09 2.23
CA GLN A 237 -16.54 -11.16 2.67
C GLN A 237 -16.82 -12.29 3.68
N ARG A 238 -15.99 -13.35 3.72
CA ARG A 238 -16.13 -14.48 4.65
C ARG A 238 -15.43 -14.26 5.99
N HIS A 239 -14.46 -13.34 6.08
CA HIS A 239 -13.75 -13.06 7.33
C HIS A 239 -14.48 -12.02 8.21
N PRO A 240 -14.34 -12.10 9.56
CA PRO A 240 -14.94 -11.13 10.47
C PRO A 240 -14.49 -9.69 10.16
N THR A 241 -15.44 -8.76 10.09
CA THR A 241 -15.14 -7.34 9.79
C THR A 241 -14.17 -6.72 10.80
N GLN A 242 -14.23 -7.16 12.07
CA GLN A 242 -13.32 -6.73 13.13
C GLN A 242 -11.86 -7.13 12.81
N PHE A 243 -11.62 -8.37 12.37
CA PHE A 243 -10.28 -8.85 11.98
C PHE A 243 -9.70 -8.05 10.79
N VAL A 244 -10.53 -7.76 9.78
CA VAL A 244 -10.13 -6.93 8.64
C VAL A 244 -9.77 -5.49 9.07
N ARG A 245 -10.57 -4.90 9.97
CA ARG A 245 -10.29 -3.58 10.55
C ARG A 245 -9.00 -3.59 11.37
N PHE A 246 -8.79 -4.61 12.20
CA PHE A 246 -7.56 -4.79 12.97
C PHE A 246 -6.33 -4.84 12.06
N CYS A 247 -6.33 -5.70 11.03
CA CYS A 247 -5.23 -5.79 10.07
C CYS A 247 -4.97 -4.45 9.35
N THR A 248 -6.02 -3.73 8.97
CA THR A 248 -5.91 -2.42 8.30
C THR A 248 -5.27 -1.39 9.23
N ARG A 249 -5.80 -1.27 10.44
CA ARG A 249 -5.36 -0.31 11.44
C ARG A 249 -3.93 -0.57 11.91
N LEU A 250 -3.57 -1.84 12.11
CA LEU A 250 -2.22 -2.24 12.48
C LEU A 250 -1.22 -1.78 11.38
N ALA A 251 -1.52 -2.04 10.11
CA ALA A 251 -0.69 -1.57 8.99
C ALA A 251 -0.63 -0.03 8.87
N GLU A 252 -1.75 0.69 9.07
CA GLU A 252 -1.80 2.16 9.07
C GLU A 252 -0.94 2.78 10.18
N GLU A 253 -1.02 2.27 11.42
CA GLU A 253 -0.21 2.74 12.54
C GLU A 253 1.28 2.41 12.32
N ALA A 254 1.61 1.30 11.64
CA ALA A 254 2.99 0.97 11.22
C ALA A 254 3.56 2.05 10.28
N GLU A 255 2.85 2.35 9.19
CA GLU A 255 3.27 3.36 8.23
C GLU A 255 3.34 4.75 8.87
N TRP A 256 2.39 5.10 9.74
CA TRP A 256 2.41 6.38 10.46
C TRP A 256 3.60 6.51 11.39
N ALA A 257 3.93 5.47 12.17
CA ALA A 257 5.07 5.47 13.08
C ALA A 257 6.39 5.65 12.30
N ILE A 258 6.58 4.90 11.21
CA ILE A 258 7.80 5.01 10.38
C ILE A 258 7.90 6.40 9.72
N ARG A 259 6.82 6.92 9.12
CA ARG A 259 6.82 8.27 8.52
C ARG A 259 7.05 9.39 9.54
N SER A 260 6.66 9.18 10.79
CA SER A 260 6.83 10.15 11.89
C SER A 260 8.15 9.97 12.66
N ASN A 261 9.05 9.09 12.19
CA ASN A 261 10.28 8.68 12.88
C ASN A 261 10.07 8.27 14.35
N ARG A 262 8.96 7.58 14.64
CA ARG A 262 8.62 7.06 15.97
C ARG A 262 8.91 5.56 16.08
N SER A 263 9.15 5.09 17.29
CA SER A 263 9.23 3.66 17.60
C SER A 263 7.90 2.97 17.31
N ALA A 264 7.89 2.10 16.31
CA ALA A 264 6.75 1.25 15.96
C ALA A 264 6.68 -0.01 16.86
N ASN A 265 6.63 0.19 18.18
CA ASN A 265 6.47 -0.92 19.13
C ASN A 265 5.05 -1.50 18.99
N MET A 266 4.95 -2.81 18.74
CA MET A 266 3.68 -3.50 18.62
C MET A 266 2.83 -3.38 19.87
N HIS A 267 3.45 -3.34 21.07
CA HIS A 267 2.73 -3.23 22.33
C HIS A 267 2.04 -1.87 22.50
N ASP A 268 2.73 -0.78 22.15
CA ASP A 268 2.16 0.57 22.14
C ASP A 268 1.01 0.69 21.14
N ILE A 269 1.19 0.10 19.95
CA ILE A 269 0.17 0.12 18.89
C ILE A 269 -1.02 -0.79 19.25
N TRP A 270 -0.82 -1.89 19.97
CA TRP A 270 -1.90 -2.73 20.51
C TRP A 270 -2.70 -1.99 21.60
N ASN A 271 -2.01 -1.25 22.47
CA ASN A 271 -2.64 -0.38 23.47
C ASN A 271 -3.40 0.79 22.82
N ILE A 272 -2.86 1.40 21.77
CA ILE A 272 -3.55 2.41 20.96
C ILE A 272 -4.75 1.79 20.23
N ALA A 273 -4.60 0.57 19.66
CA ALA A 273 -5.66 -0.21 19.01
C ALA A 273 -6.88 -0.32 19.95
N ARG A 274 -6.66 -0.96 21.10
CA ARG A 274 -7.66 -1.20 22.14
C ARG A 274 -8.36 0.09 22.63
N ARG A 275 -7.64 1.22 22.73
CA ARG A 275 -8.19 2.50 23.21
C ARG A 275 -9.17 3.22 22.25
N LYS A 276 -9.15 2.97 20.94
CA LYS A 276 -10.12 3.59 19.99
C LYS A 276 -11.30 2.68 19.63
N ASP A 277 -11.31 1.42 20.07
CA ASP A 277 -12.44 0.51 19.85
C ASP A 277 -13.45 0.55 21.02
N ASN A 278 -13.06 1.14 22.17
CA ASN A 278 -13.92 1.44 23.32
C ASN A 278 -14.46 2.91 23.31
N ARG A 279 -14.63 3.51 22.13
CA ARG A 279 -15.18 4.87 21.92
C ARG A 279 -16.03 4.94 20.66
#